data_AF-A0A7S1AY64-F1
#
_entry.id   AF-A0A7S1AY64-F1
#
_cell.length_a   1.000
_cell.length_b   1.000
_cell.length_c   1.000
_cell.angle_alpha   90.00
_cell.angle_beta   90.00
_cell.angle_gamma   90.00
#
_symmetry.space_group_name_H-M   'P 1'
#
loop_
_entity.id
_entity.type
_entity.pdbx_description
1 polymer ?
#
loop_
_entity_poly.entity_id
_entity_poly.type
_entity_poly.pdbx_seq_one_letter_code
_entity_poly.pdbx_strand_id
1 'polypeptide(L)'
;ATDTINITGTVVDLIVSGATSLNGDVSLGDETTDVITISGALTVDSSLTVNGATQLLGTVALGGTSSDTVTVAGAMTVSDTLSVTGSSVSIDSPVSLLQSIEIAGATTLNGDVSLGDDTSDVISVPGAMTVTGVLTVSGGYVFSGTVTFTGVTVTDDLIVNGDTTLKGATTLGDATTDAINVGGKFTSLTVSGATTLEGDASFGDASGDTISIWGTAVAKESFDVDGTTNLNADVNVGSSSADTVTVNGAVILAYTLNAKGAVTLGDATTDAITVMGGLTASHTLAVSGASTLSGDATFDGSVTFGDAITDTVTVTGPLTASGSLTVSGITYLNSDVNLGDESTDTVTLASSLSALTVTGDTNLQGAVTLGDAATDSITISGDASASGT
;
A
#
# COMPACT_ATOMS: atom_id res chain seq x y z
N ALA A 1 -62.41 101.93 56.66
CA ALA A 1 -61.42 102.99 56.88
C ALA A 1 -60.05 102.33 56.78
N THR A 2 -59.19 102.82 55.89
CA THR A 2 -57.79 102.40 55.86
C THR A 2 -57.07 103.21 56.90
N ASP A 3 -56.85 102.65 58.09
CA ASP A 3 -55.97 103.25 59.07
C ASP A 3 -54.54 103.03 58.58
N THR A 4 -53.92 104.11 58.08
CA THR A 4 -52.51 104.11 57.69
C THR A 4 -51.67 104.34 58.95
N ILE A 5 -51.01 103.29 59.41
CA ILE A 5 -50.05 103.37 60.51
C ILE A 5 -48.66 103.58 59.89
N ASN A 6 -48.15 104.81 59.96
CA ASN A 6 -46.77 105.14 59.57
C ASN A 6 -45.85 105.04 60.79
N ILE A 7 -44.90 104.11 60.76
CA ILE A 7 -43.88 103.95 61.80
C ILE A 7 -42.52 104.27 61.20
N THR A 8 -41.79 105.21 61.80
CA THR A 8 -40.48 105.67 61.32
C THR A 8 -39.32 105.26 62.24
N GLY A 9 -39.58 104.42 63.25
CA GLY A 9 -38.60 103.89 64.20
C GLY A 9 -38.66 102.36 64.34
N THR A 10 -37.79 101.78 65.17
CA THR A 10 -37.76 100.34 65.43
C THR A 10 -39.03 99.88 66.15
N VAL A 11 -39.71 98.89 65.60
CA VAL A 11 -40.84 98.21 66.25
C VAL A 11 -40.30 96.99 66.98
N VAL A 12 -40.48 96.93 68.29
CA VAL A 12 -40.00 95.80 69.11
C VAL A 12 -40.91 94.58 68.95
N ASP A 13 -42.24 94.79 69.00
CA ASP A 13 -43.24 93.76 68.76
C ASP A 13 -44.34 94.30 67.84
N LEU A 14 -44.67 93.55 66.78
CA LEU A 14 -45.79 93.82 65.89
C LEU A 14 -46.74 92.64 65.90
N ILE A 15 -47.92 92.81 66.50
CA ILE A 15 -48.97 91.77 66.52
C ILE A 15 -50.09 92.20 65.58
N VAL A 16 -50.39 91.37 64.59
CA VAL A 16 -51.50 91.55 63.65
C VAL A 16 -52.43 90.35 63.79
N SER A 17 -53.70 90.58 64.16
CA SER A 17 -54.68 89.51 64.41
C SER A 17 -55.46 89.06 63.16
N GLY A 18 -55.30 89.77 62.04
CA GLY A 18 -55.92 89.48 60.75
C GLY A 18 -54.90 89.11 59.67
N ALA A 19 -55.39 88.84 58.46
CA ALA A 19 -54.52 88.64 57.30
C ALA A 19 -53.66 89.89 57.07
N THR A 20 -52.36 89.68 56.91
CA THR A 20 -51.41 90.74 56.62
C THR A 20 -50.99 90.62 55.17
N SER A 21 -51.14 91.71 54.40
CA SER A 21 -50.62 91.83 53.04
C SER A 21 -49.50 92.85 53.05
N LEU A 22 -48.30 92.41 52.69
CA LEU A 22 -47.13 93.26 52.56
C LEU A 22 -46.81 93.35 51.06
N ASN A 23 -46.88 94.54 50.50
CA ASN A 23 -46.62 94.78 49.08
C ASN A 23 -45.25 95.46 48.93
N GLY A 24 -44.36 94.87 48.14
CA GLY A 24 -42.97 95.29 48.00
C GLY A 24 -41.99 94.37 48.75
N ASP A 25 -40.74 94.81 48.86
CA ASP A 25 -39.68 94.03 49.52
C ASP A 25 -39.90 94.00 51.03
N VAL A 26 -39.89 92.79 51.61
CA VAL A 26 -40.03 92.57 53.04
C VAL A 26 -38.79 91.83 53.53
N SER A 27 -38.02 92.45 54.42
CA SER A 27 -36.98 91.77 55.18
C SER A 27 -37.57 91.35 56.53
N LEU A 28 -37.59 90.05 56.80
CA LEU A 28 -37.98 89.49 58.09
C LEU A 28 -36.72 88.90 58.71
N GLY A 29 -36.31 89.45 59.85
CA GLY A 29 -35.01 89.17 60.46
C GLY A 29 -33.86 89.97 59.83
N ASP A 30 -32.84 90.24 60.63
CA ASP A 30 -31.58 90.92 60.31
C ASP A 30 -30.35 90.25 60.95
N GLU A 31 -30.54 89.29 61.84
CA GLU A 31 -29.49 88.55 62.53
C GLU A 31 -29.47 87.07 62.14
N THR A 32 -28.29 86.44 62.25
CA THR A 32 -28.11 85.00 61.93
C THR A 32 -28.91 84.05 62.86
N THR A 33 -29.54 84.58 63.90
CA THR A 33 -30.33 83.84 64.89
C THR A 33 -31.84 83.98 64.72
N ASP A 34 -32.30 84.79 63.77
CA ASP A 34 -33.74 85.04 63.64
C ASP A 34 -34.50 83.80 63.17
N VAL A 35 -35.66 83.59 63.77
CA VAL A 35 -36.55 82.46 63.49
C VAL A 35 -37.87 82.98 62.95
N ILE A 36 -38.12 82.73 61.68
CA ILE A 36 -39.44 82.93 61.07
C ILE A 36 -40.23 81.63 61.22
N THR A 37 -41.27 81.64 62.05
CA THR A 37 -42.16 80.49 62.21
C THR A 37 -43.46 80.73 61.44
N ILE A 38 -43.82 79.81 60.54
CA ILE A 38 -45.09 79.81 59.82
C ILE A 38 -45.88 78.58 60.27
N SER A 39 -46.89 78.77 61.11
CA SER A 39 -47.70 77.67 61.65
C SER A 39 -48.77 77.15 60.67
N GLY A 40 -48.97 77.84 59.54
CA GLY A 40 -49.88 77.46 58.47
C GLY A 40 -49.14 77.02 57.20
N ALA A 41 -49.88 76.86 56.09
CA ALA A 41 -49.27 76.60 54.80
C ALA A 41 -48.49 77.84 54.29
N LEU A 42 -47.31 77.61 53.73
CA LEU A 42 -46.55 78.60 52.97
C LEU A 42 -46.75 78.34 51.48
N THR A 43 -47.32 79.31 50.76
CA THR A 43 -47.36 79.33 49.29
C THR A 43 -46.40 80.41 48.79
N VAL A 44 -45.56 80.07 47.82
CA VAL A 44 -44.63 81.00 47.16
C VAL A 44 -44.94 81.00 45.68
N ASP A 45 -45.46 82.11 45.15
CA ASP A 45 -45.95 82.20 43.77
C ASP A 45 -44.83 82.37 42.72
N SER A 46 -43.61 82.73 43.14
CA SER A 46 -42.45 82.89 42.27
C SER A 46 -41.34 81.93 42.66
N SER A 47 -40.30 82.40 43.36
CA SER A 47 -39.14 81.59 43.72
C SER A 47 -38.92 81.59 45.22
N LEU A 48 -38.59 80.43 45.78
CA LEU A 48 -38.02 80.32 47.12
C LEU A 48 -36.52 80.08 47.00
N THR A 49 -35.71 80.99 47.53
CA THR A 49 -34.25 80.79 47.68
C THR A 49 -33.93 80.67 49.17
N VAL A 50 -33.22 79.61 49.55
CA VAL A 50 -32.74 79.40 50.92
C VAL A 50 -31.23 79.24 50.86
N ASN A 51 -30.49 80.18 51.45
CA ASN A 51 -29.02 80.19 51.44
C ASN A 51 -28.42 79.24 52.50
N GLY A 52 -29.22 78.79 53.46
CA GLY A 52 -28.85 77.83 54.49
C GLY A 52 -29.22 76.40 54.14
N ALA A 53 -28.94 75.48 55.07
CA ALA A 53 -29.41 74.10 54.96
C ALA A 53 -30.94 74.06 55.09
N THR A 54 -31.58 73.34 54.18
CA THR A 54 -33.04 73.14 54.18
C THR A 54 -33.34 71.69 54.57
N GLN A 55 -34.19 71.49 55.57
CA GLN A 55 -34.75 70.18 55.92
C GLN A 55 -36.24 70.17 55.60
N LEU A 56 -36.69 69.26 54.73
CA LEU A 56 -38.10 68.99 54.50
C LEU A 56 -38.44 67.66 55.13
N LEU A 57 -39.42 67.66 56.03
CA LEU A 57 -39.91 66.45 56.69
C LEU A 57 -41.17 65.96 55.95
N GLY A 58 -41.23 64.65 55.70
CA GLY A 58 -42.35 64.02 54.98
C GLY A 58 -42.15 63.97 53.46
N THR A 59 -43.26 63.83 52.73
CA THR A 59 -43.24 63.72 51.26
C THR A 59 -42.98 65.08 50.62
N VAL A 60 -41.95 65.16 49.78
CA VAL A 60 -41.66 66.34 48.96
C VAL A 60 -42.07 66.05 47.51
N ALA A 61 -43.07 66.77 47.03
CA ALA A 61 -43.40 66.78 45.60
C ALA A 61 -42.70 67.99 44.95
N LEU A 62 -41.72 67.73 44.09
CA LEU A 62 -41.04 68.75 43.31
C LEU A 62 -41.58 68.68 41.87
N GLY A 63 -42.35 69.68 41.48
CA GLY A 63 -42.92 69.78 40.13
C GLY A 63 -44.45 69.76 40.05
N GLY A 64 -44.98 70.18 38.90
CA GLY A 64 -46.44 70.32 38.65
C GLY A 64 -46.92 69.97 37.24
N THR A 65 -46.05 69.99 36.20
CA THR A 65 -46.36 69.51 34.83
C THR A 65 -45.09 68.98 34.13
N SER A 66 -45.25 68.14 33.12
CA SER A 66 -44.16 67.41 32.43
C SER A 66 -43.03 68.31 31.88
N SER A 67 -41.95 68.47 32.66
CA SER A 67 -40.58 68.91 32.31
C SER A 67 -39.78 69.39 33.54
N ASP A 68 -40.30 69.18 34.75
CA ASP A 68 -39.62 69.58 35.98
C ASP A 68 -38.24 68.96 36.12
N THR A 69 -37.27 69.77 36.56
CA THR A 69 -35.89 69.36 36.77
C THR A 69 -35.50 69.54 38.23
N VAL A 70 -34.85 68.53 38.80
CA VAL A 70 -34.16 68.64 40.08
C VAL A 70 -32.67 68.62 39.78
N THR A 71 -32.01 69.76 39.93
CA THR A 71 -30.56 69.86 39.77
C THR A 71 -29.90 69.83 41.15
N VAL A 72 -29.04 68.84 41.38
CA VAL A 72 -28.20 68.76 42.59
C VAL A 72 -26.76 69.00 42.16
N ALA A 73 -26.19 70.14 42.54
CA ALA A 73 -24.82 70.51 42.15
C ALA A 73 -23.73 69.73 42.92
N GLY A 74 -24.11 69.04 44.00
CA GLY A 74 -23.23 68.21 44.82
C GLY A 74 -23.62 66.73 44.79
N ALA A 75 -23.13 65.97 45.77
CA ALA A 75 -23.50 64.57 45.93
C ALA A 75 -24.96 64.44 46.40
N MET A 76 -25.70 63.52 45.77
CA MET A 76 -27.01 63.08 46.24
C MET A 76 -26.85 61.73 46.93
N THR A 77 -27.30 61.62 48.18
CA THR A 77 -27.38 60.34 48.90
C THR A 77 -28.83 59.97 49.09
N VAL A 78 -29.21 58.78 48.62
CA VAL A 78 -30.52 58.18 48.85
C VAL A 78 -30.30 56.95 49.72
N SER A 79 -30.75 56.99 50.97
CA SER A 79 -30.48 55.93 51.96
C SER A 79 -31.37 54.69 51.82
N ASP A 80 -32.45 54.80 51.06
CA ASP A 80 -33.38 53.71 50.78
C ASP A 80 -33.43 53.51 49.25
N THR A 81 -34.57 53.73 48.62
CA THR A 81 -34.77 53.40 47.21
C THR A 81 -34.83 54.65 46.34
N LEU A 82 -34.09 54.65 45.23
CA LEU A 82 -34.28 55.60 44.12
C LEU A 82 -35.07 54.91 43.00
N SER A 83 -36.30 55.37 42.74
CA SER A 83 -37.11 54.90 41.62
C SER A 83 -37.11 55.96 40.51
N VAL A 84 -36.70 55.58 39.30
CA VAL A 84 -36.73 56.43 38.10
C VAL A 84 -37.68 55.79 37.09
N THR A 85 -38.83 56.43 36.86
CA THR A 85 -39.88 55.95 35.94
C THR A 85 -39.76 56.53 34.53
N GLY A 86 -38.77 57.38 34.28
CA GLY A 86 -38.46 57.89 32.96
C GLY A 86 -37.82 56.84 32.04
N SER A 87 -37.73 57.13 30.75
CA SER A 87 -37.25 56.18 29.73
C SER A 87 -35.75 55.89 29.77
N SER A 88 -34.96 56.68 30.50
CA SER A 88 -33.50 56.54 30.51
C SER A 88 -32.87 57.08 31.79
N VAL A 89 -31.75 56.46 32.19
CA VAL A 89 -30.81 56.98 33.18
C VAL A 89 -29.47 57.10 32.47
N SER A 90 -28.88 58.31 32.44
CA SER A 90 -27.52 58.53 31.91
C SER A 90 -26.56 58.69 33.07
N ILE A 91 -25.43 57.97 33.04
CA ILE A 91 -24.38 58.05 34.06
C ILE A 91 -23.05 58.17 33.32
N ASP A 92 -22.43 59.33 33.40
CA ASP A 92 -21.18 59.64 32.68
C ASP A 92 -19.92 59.25 33.48
N SER A 93 -20.10 58.50 34.56
CA SER A 93 -19.05 58.03 35.47
C SER A 93 -19.19 56.53 35.74
N PRO A 94 -18.12 55.85 36.20
CA PRO A 94 -18.22 54.43 36.54
C PRO A 94 -19.31 54.15 37.58
N VAL A 95 -20.06 53.08 37.36
CA VAL A 95 -21.10 52.60 38.30
C VAL A 95 -20.52 51.47 39.14
N SER A 96 -20.63 51.56 40.46
CA SER A 96 -20.31 50.48 41.40
C SER A 96 -21.59 50.04 42.09
N LEU A 97 -21.92 48.75 41.99
CA LEU A 97 -23.06 48.12 42.65
C LEU A 97 -22.54 47.13 43.68
N LEU A 98 -23.13 47.14 44.88
CA LEU A 98 -22.79 46.21 45.96
C LEU A 98 -23.54 44.87 45.85
N GLN A 99 -24.48 44.78 44.92
CA GLN A 99 -25.37 43.62 44.70
C GLN A 99 -25.54 43.35 43.20
N SER A 100 -26.54 42.53 42.85
CA SER A 100 -26.88 42.18 41.47
C SER A 100 -27.45 43.37 40.68
N ILE A 101 -27.20 43.33 39.37
CA ILE A 101 -27.94 44.10 38.38
C ILE A 101 -28.94 43.18 37.68
N GLU A 102 -30.19 43.59 37.58
CA GLU A 102 -31.20 42.92 36.77
C GLU A 102 -31.60 43.85 35.62
N ILE A 103 -31.45 43.38 34.38
CA ILE A 103 -31.83 44.12 33.17
C ILE A 103 -32.82 43.26 32.39
N ALA A 104 -34.10 43.65 32.39
CA ALA A 104 -35.14 42.95 31.65
C ALA A 104 -35.05 43.14 30.13
N GLY A 105 -34.36 44.20 29.68
CA GLY A 105 -34.17 44.54 28.28
C GLY A 105 -32.85 44.02 27.69
N ALA A 106 -32.60 44.36 26.43
CA ALA A 106 -31.31 44.11 25.79
C ALA A 106 -30.21 44.96 26.43
N THR A 107 -29.04 44.37 26.64
CA THR A 107 -27.85 45.07 27.13
C THR A 107 -26.81 45.11 26.02
N THR A 108 -26.20 46.27 25.79
CA THR A 108 -25.01 46.42 24.93
C THR A 108 -23.86 46.87 25.82
N LEU A 109 -22.78 46.09 25.86
CA LEU A 109 -21.55 46.43 26.57
C LEU A 109 -20.49 46.74 25.51
N ASN A 110 -19.92 47.94 25.57
CA ASN A 110 -18.84 48.36 24.67
C ASN A 110 -17.51 48.33 25.43
N GLY A 111 -16.45 47.93 24.73
CA GLY A 111 -15.12 47.75 25.32
C GLY A 111 -14.93 46.37 25.93
N ASP A 112 -13.94 46.24 26.81
CA ASP A 112 -13.61 44.98 27.46
C ASP A 112 -14.62 44.64 28.55
N VAL A 113 -15.12 43.40 28.53
CA VAL A 113 -16.06 42.88 29.51
C VAL A 113 -15.42 41.69 30.20
N SER A 114 -15.17 41.81 31.51
CA SER A 114 -14.84 40.67 32.36
C SER A 114 -16.13 40.14 32.98
N LEU A 115 -16.45 38.88 32.73
CA LEU A 115 -17.57 38.19 33.37
C LEU A 115 -16.99 37.13 34.29
N GLY A 116 -17.29 37.25 35.58
CA GLY A 116 -16.65 36.46 36.63
C GLY A 116 -15.24 36.96 36.98
N ASP A 117 -14.85 36.66 38.22
CA ASP A 117 -13.52 36.89 38.79
C ASP A 117 -12.97 35.66 39.55
N ASP A 118 -13.75 34.58 39.67
CA ASP A 118 -13.35 33.30 40.24
C ASP A 118 -13.55 32.15 39.25
N THR A 119 -12.73 31.12 39.40
CA THR A 119 -12.83 29.82 38.73
C THR A 119 -14.17 29.10 38.94
N SER A 120 -14.93 29.45 39.98
CA SER A 120 -16.27 28.92 40.23
C SER A 120 -17.38 29.65 39.50
N ASP A 121 -17.10 30.79 38.86
CA ASP A 121 -18.13 31.57 38.20
C ASP A 121 -18.70 30.84 36.99
N VAL A 122 -20.03 30.92 36.87
CA VAL A 122 -20.77 30.27 35.79
C VAL A 122 -21.42 31.34 34.93
N ILE A 123 -20.97 31.46 33.70
CA ILE A 123 -21.64 32.26 32.67
C ILE A 123 -22.64 31.35 31.96
N SER A 124 -23.93 31.50 32.28
CA SER A 124 -25.00 30.75 31.63
C SER A 124 -25.63 31.57 30.52
N VAL A 125 -25.52 31.10 29.28
CA VAL A 125 -26.19 31.66 28.11
C VAL A 125 -27.25 30.66 27.64
N PRO A 126 -28.53 30.83 28.02
CA PRO A 126 -29.59 29.88 27.66
C PRO A 126 -29.97 29.92 26.17
N GLY A 127 -29.59 30.98 25.47
CA GLY A 127 -29.77 31.14 24.03
C GLY A 127 -28.54 30.77 23.21
N ALA A 128 -28.57 31.08 21.91
CA ALA A 128 -27.40 30.93 21.06
C ALA A 128 -26.34 32.00 21.39
N MET A 129 -25.08 31.60 21.48
CA MET A 129 -23.93 32.50 21.56
C MET A 129 -23.26 32.57 20.19
N THR A 130 -23.13 33.77 19.63
CA THR A 130 -22.39 34.02 18.40
C THR A 130 -21.12 34.79 18.74
N VAL A 131 -19.96 34.18 18.50
CA VAL A 131 -18.66 34.86 18.61
C VAL A 131 -18.15 35.12 17.20
N THR A 132 -18.07 36.39 16.81
CA THR A 132 -17.57 36.79 15.48
C THR A 132 -16.04 36.95 15.45
N GLY A 133 -15.42 37.15 16.62
CA GLY A 133 -13.98 37.21 16.80
C GLY A 133 -13.37 35.84 17.14
N VAL A 134 -12.21 35.88 17.80
CA VAL A 134 -11.53 34.69 18.29
C VAL A 134 -12.15 34.26 19.63
N LEU A 135 -12.48 32.97 19.74
CA LEU A 135 -12.79 32.33 21.02
C LEU A 135 -11.55 31.56 21.48
N THR A 136 -10.94 32.01 22.57
CA THR A 136 -9.85 31.29 23.24
C THR A 136 -10.40 30.61 24.49
N VAL A 137 -10.18 29.31 24.63
CA VAL A 137 -10.53 28.54 25.83
C VAL A 137 -9.26 27.90 26.36
N SER A 138 -8.83 28.29 27.56
CA SER A 138 -7.57 27.85 28.18
C SER A 138 -7.69 26.57 29.03
N GLY A 139 -8.88 25.94 29.05
CA GLY A 139 -9.16 24.72 29.80
C GLY A 139 -9.91 23.69 28.97
N GLY A 140 -10.30 22.59 29.61
CA GLY A 140 -11.13 21.57 28.97
C GLY A 140 -12.51 22.12 28.61
N TYR A 141 -12.96 21.83 27.40
CA TYR A 141 -14.30 22.17 26.92
C TYR A 141 -15.01 20.91 26.43
N VAL A 142 -16.33 20.88 26.59
CA VAL A 142 -17.17 19.77 26.14
C VAL A 142 -18.27 20.34 25.26
N PHE A 143 -18.38 19.83 24.04
CA PHE A 143 -19.52 20.08 23.18
C PHE A 143 -20.47 18.88 23.26
N SER A 144 -21.67 19.07 23.79
CA SER A 144 -22.69 18.01 23.87
C SER A 144 -23.45 17.77 22.56
N GLY A 145 -23.15 18.53 21.51
CA GLY A 145 -23.76 18.44 20.19
C GLY A 145 -22.74 18.39 19.07
N THR A 146 -23.22 18.46 17.83
CA THR A 146 -22.36 18.48 16.64
C THR A 146 -21.51 19.74 16.59
N VAL A 147 -20.22 19.59 16.27
CA VAL A 147 -19.30 20.70 16.03
C VAL A 147 -18.81 20.64 14.59
N THR A 148 -18.82 21.78 13.90
CA THR A 148 -18.31 21.92 12.54
C THR A 148 -17.16 22.91 12.54
N PHE A 149 -15.98 22.47 12.11
CA PHE A 149 -14.80 23.32 11.94
C PHE A 149 -14.51 23.55 10.46
N THR A 150 -14.24 24.80 10.05
CA THR A 150 -13.82 25.15 8.68
C THR A 150 -12.31 25.32 8.60
N GLY A 151 -11.59 24.29 9.05
CA GLY A 151 -10.15 24.32 9.29
C GLY A 151 -9.86 24.01 10.75
N VAL A 152 -9.07 22.97 10.98
CA VAL A 152 -8.64 22.55 12.31
C VAL A 152 -7.17 22.17 12.24
N THR A 153 -6.41 22.56 13.26
CA THR A 153 -5.04 22.09 13.47
C THR A 153 -5.00 21.54 14.89
N VAL A 154 -4.69 20.26 15.00
CA VAL A 154 -4.48 19.59 16.29
C VAL A 154 -2.97 19.42 16.42
N THR A 155 -2.36 20.04 17.43
CA THR A 155 -0.90 20.04 17.63
C THR A 155 -0.41 18.87 18.48
N ASP A 156 -1.33 18.12 19.06
CA ASP A 156 -1.10 16.99 19.93
C ASP A 156 -2.02 15.83 19.46
N ASP A 157 -2.45 14.95 20.36
CA ASP A 157 -3.29 13.82 20.01
C ASP A 157 -4.74 14.19 19.58
N LEU A 158 -5.22 13.51 18.53
CA LEU A 158 -6.64 13.44 18.18
C LEU A 158 -7.18 12.04 18.47
N ILE A 159 -8.06 11.93 19.46
CA ILE A 159 -8.75 10.67 19.80
C ILE A 159 -10.19 10.73 19.29
N VAL A 160 -10.58 9.75 18.46
CA VAL A 160 -11.95 9.60 17.96
C VAL A 160 -12.48 8.22 18.33
N ASN A 161 -13.44 8.15 19.25
CA ASN A 161 -14.04 6.89 19.69
C ASN A 161 -15.09 6.33 18.72
N GLY A 162 -15.58 7.16 17.80
CA GLY A 162 -16.56 6.77 16.77
C GLY A 162 -15.92 6.57 15.40
N ASP A 163 -16.78 6.39 14.40
CA ASP A 163 -16.35 6.23 13.02
C ASP A 163 -15.74 7.54 12.49
N THR A 164 -14.62 7.41 11.78
CA THR A 164 -13.95 8.53 11.11
C THR A 164 -14.12 8.41 9.60
N THR A 165 -14.61 9.47 8.96
CA THR A 165 -14.66 9.58 7.49
C THR A 165 -13.82 10.76 7.05
N LEU A 166 -12.73 10.50 6.32
CA LEU A 166 -11.86 11.50 5.73
C LEU A 166 -12.24 11.65 4.25
N LYS A 167 -12.60 12.87 3.84
CA LYS A 167 -12.93 13.20 2.45
C LYS A 167 -11.79 14.02 1.84
N GLY A 168 -11.53 13.79 0.56
CA GLY A 168 -10.41 14.44 -0.15
C GLY A 168 -9.08 13.72 0.06
N ALA A 169 -7.98 14.37 -0.31
CA ALA A 169 -6.65 13.83 -0.11
C ALA A 169 -6.30 13.82 1.38
N THR A 170 -5.81 12.68 1.88
CA THR A 170 -5.35 12.53 3.26
C THR A 170 -3.91 12.04 3.22
N THR A 171 -3.03 12.74 3.93
CA THR A 171 -1.67 12.28 4.22
C THR A 171 -1.66 11.81 5.66
N LEU A 172 -1.27 10.56 5.88
CA LEU A 172 -1.05 9.99 7.19
C LEU A 172 0.46 9.78 7.32
N GLY A 173 1.08 10.50 8.25
CA GLY A 173 2.54 10.57 8.37
C GLY A 173 3.21 11.37 7.25
N ASP A 174 4.21 12.15 7.61
CA ASP A 174 5.07 12.92 6.71
C ASP A 174 6.57 12.81 7.05
N ALA A 175 6.91 12.17 8.18
CA ALA A 175 8.26 11.91 8.61
C ALA A 175 8.68 10.46 8.31
N THR A 176 9.96 10.24 8.09
CA THR A 176 10.55 8.91 7.84
C THR A 176 10.40 7.93 9.02
N THR A 177 9.97 8.43 10.17
CA THR A 177 9.78 7.65 11.41
C THR A 177 8.31 7.41 11.75
N ASP A 178 7.38 7.93 10.94
CA ASP A 178 5.96 7.80 11.25
C ASP A 178 5.51 6.34 11.12
N ALA A 179 4.81 5.86 12.14
CA ALA A 179 4.23 4.52 12.16
C ALA A 179 2.71 4.65 12.14
N ILE A 180 2.09 4.15 11.06
CA ILE A 180 0.63 4.04 10.96
C ILE A 180 0.24 2.63 11.39
N ASN A 181 -0.12 2.47 12.66
CA ASN A 181 -0.56 1.18 13.17
C ASN A 181 -2.09 1.05 13.13
N VAL A 182 -2.60 0.10 12.37
CA VAL A 182 -4.03 -0.23 12.34
C VAL A 182 -4.25 -1.56 13.06
N GLY A 183 -4.58 -1.49 14.35
CA GLY A 183 -4.77 -2.69 15.20
C GLY A 183 -6.09 -3.45 14.97
N GLY A 184 -7.02 -2.86 14.20
CA GLY A 184 -8.29 -3.50 13.85
C GLY A 184 -8.18 -4.42 12.64
N LYS A 185 -9.05 -5.43 12.55
CA LYS A 185 -9.18 -6.26 11.35
C LYS A 185 -9.96 -5.52 10.26
N PHE A 186 -9.35 -5.37 9.08
CA PHE A 186 -10.10 -4.97 7.89
C PHE A 186 -11.02 -6.12 7.45
N THR A 187 -12.33 -5.89 7.41
CA THR A 187 -13.27 -6.82 6.76
C THR A 187 -13.14 -6.76 5.24
N SER A 188 -12.85 -5.57 4.71
CA SER A 188 -12.45 -5.33 3.33
C SER A 188 -11.56 -4.09 3.25
N LEU A 189 -10.70 -4.05 2.24
CA LEU A 189 -9.93 -2.88 1.83
C LEU A 189 -10.07 -2.73 0.31
N THR A 190 -10.66 -1.62 -0.14
CA THR A 190 -10.82 -1.32 -1.56
C THR A 190 -10.01 -0.08 -1.90
N VAL A 191 -9.07 -0.23 -2.84
CA VAL A 191 -8.28 0.90 -3.39
C VAL A 191 -8.58 0.98 -4.88
N SER A 192 -9.17 2.08 -5.34
CA SER A 192 -9.53 2.28 -6.74
C SER A 192 -8.39 2.83 -7.61
N GLY A 193 -7.30 3.27 -6.97
CA GLY A 193 -6.10 3.79 -7.63
C GLY A 193 -4.93 2.83 -7.58
N ALA A 194 -3.80 3.25 -8.15
CA ALA A 194 -2.54 2.56 -7.98
C ALA A 194 -2.10 2.61 -6.50
N THR A 195 -1.53 1.52 -6.03
CA THR A 195 -0.92 1.44 -4.69
C THR A 195 0.55 1.13 -4.86
N THR A 196 1.41 1.89 -4.18
CA THR A 196 2.84 1.61 -4.06
C THR A 196 3.11 1.25 -2.60
N LEU A 197 3.74 0.10 -2.37
CA LEU A 197 4.25 -0.29 -1.07
C LEU A 197 5.77 -0.29 -1.18
N GLU A 198 6.43 0.56 -0.40
CA GLU A 198 7.88 0.58 -0.30
C GLU A 198 8.31 -0.27 0.89
N GLY A 199 9.37 -1.07 0.72
CA GLY A 199 9.81 -2.04 1.73
C GLY A 199 9.06 -3.38 1.65
N ASP A 200 9.11 -4.13 2.75
CA ASP A 200 8.55 -5.48 2.83
C ASP A 200 7.02 -5.41 2.96
N ALA A 201 6.32 -6.18 2.12
CA ALA A 201 4.87 -6.34 2.17
C ALA A 201 4.52 -7.81 2.34
N SER A 202 3.76 -8.13 3.39
CA SER A 202 3.18 -9.47 3.59
C SER A 202 1.70 -9.45 3.22
N PHE A 203 1.28 -10.39 2.39
CA PHE A 203 -0.11 -10.58 2.01
C PHE A 203 -0.59 -11.93 2.49
N GLY A 204 -1.55 -11.92 3.42
CA GLY A 204 -2.00 -13.11 4.11
C GLY A 204 -1.10 -13.50 5.27
N ASP A 205 -1.69 -14.17 6.26
CA ASP A 205 -1.05 -14.71 7.45
C ASP A 205 -1.57 -16.11 7.81
N ALA A 206 -2.57 -16.60 7.07
CA ALA A 206 -3.25 -17.85 7.34
C ALA A 206 -3.14 -18.83 6.16
N SER A 207 -3.24 -20.12 6.48
CA SER A 207 -3.34 -21.17 5.46
C SER A 207 -4.58 -20.95 4.60
N GLY A 208 -4.41 -20.89 3.28
CA GLY A 208 -5.51 -20.72 2.31
C GLY A 208 -5.76 -19.28 1.90
N ASP A 209 -5.00 -18.31 2.41
CA ASP A 209 -4.98 -16.97 1.83
C ASP A 209 -4.57 -17.03 0.36
N THR A 210 -5.19 -16.19 -0.46
CA THR A 210 -4.94 -16.17 -1.90
C THR A 210 -4.69 -14.75 -2.36
N ILE A 211 -3.74 -14.61 -3.29
CA ILE A 211 -3.48 -13.36 -4.01
C ILE A 211 -3.97 -13.58 -5.44
N SER A 212 -5.01 -12.86 -5.85
CA SER A 212 -5.55 -12.93 -7.21
C SER A 212 -5.14 -11.69 -8.01
N ILE A 213 -4.41 -11.89 -9.11
CA ILE A 213 -3.93 -10.83 -9.99
C ILE A 213 -4.64 -10.97 -11.33
N TRP A 214 -5.48 -9.99 -11.67
CA TRP A 214 -6.25 -9.97 -12.93
C TRP A 214 -5.46 -9.35 -14.09
N GLY A 215 -4.35 -8.68 -13.79
CA GLY A 215 -3.42 -8.08 -14.75
C GLY A 215 -2.08 -8.81 -14.81
N THR A 216 -1.03 -8.08 -15.17
CA THR A 216 0.34 -8.62 -15.23
C THR A 216 1.00 -8.54 -13.86
N ALA A 217 1.59 -9.65 -13.40
CA ALA A 217 2.52 -9.67 -12.28
C ALA A 217 3.96 -9.55 -12.80
N VAL A 218 4.76 -8.65 -12.22
CA VAL A 218 6.17 -8.47 -12.60
C VAL A 218 7.03 -8.45 -11.35
N ALA A 219 7.91 -9.44 -11.22
CA ALA A 219 9.03 -9.41 -10.27
C ALA A 219 10.28 -8.91 -10.99
N LYS A 220 10.91 -7.84 -10.48
CA LYS A 220 12.10 -7.23 -11.13
C LYS A 220 13.41 -7.96 -10.84
N GLU A 221 13.48 -8.66 -9.71
CA GLU A 221 14.69 -9.35 -9.26
C GLU A 221 14.45 -10.85 -9.19
N SER A 222 13.71 -11.31 -8.19
CA SER A 222 13.41 -12.73 -7.97
C SER A 222 11.91 -12.95 -7.75
N PHE A 223 11.44 -14.13 -8.15
CA PHE A 223 10.13 -14.65 -7.80
C PHE A 223 10.34 -16.02 -7.17
N ASP A 224 10.20 -16.10 -5.85
CA ASP A 224 10.38 -17.32 -5.08
C ASP A 224 9.02 -17.85 -4.59
N VAL A 225 8.85 -19.17 -4.65
CA VAL A 225 7.59 -19.85 -4.31
C VAL A 225 7.92 -21.15 -3.57
N ASP A 226 7.66 -21.16 -2.26
CA ASP A 226 7.86 -22.35 -1.40
C ASP A 226 6.86 -23.50 -1.68
N GLY A 227 5.87 -23.26 -2.55
CA GLY A 227 4.80 -24.20 -2.89
C GLY A 227 4.77 -24.64 -4.36
N THR A 228 3.72 -25.39 -4.71
CA THR A 228 3.49 -25.81 -6.09
C THR A 228 3.11 -24.63 -6.97
N THR A 229 3.78 -24.51 -8.12
CA THR A 229 3.41 -23.55 -9.17
C THR A 229 2.70 -24.28 -10.31
N ASN A 230 1.46 -23.88 -10.63
CA ASN A 230 0.70 -24.40 -11.77
C ASN A 230 0.57 -23.31 -12.85
N LEU A 231 1.01 -23.60 -14.07
CA LEU A 231 0.94 -22.69 -15.22
C LEU A 231 0.16 -23.40 -16.34
N ASN A 232 -0.98 -22.84 -16.74
CA ASN A 232 -1.92 -23.49 -17.66
C ASN A 232 -1.77 -23.04 -19.14
N ALA A 233 -0.89 -22.07 -19.39
CA ALA A 233 -0.62 -21.52 -20.71
C ALA A 233 0.86 -21.71 -21.06
N ASP A 234 1.28 -21.20 -22.22
CA ASP A 234 2.67 -21.22 -22.64
C ASP A 234 3.56 -20.52 -21.60
N VAL A 235 4.68 -21.17 -21.26
CA VAL A 235 5.67 -20.66 -20.31
C VAL A 235 6.95 -20.38 -21.08
N ASN A 236 7.33 -19.11 -21.14
CA ASN A 236 8.64 -18.71 -21.65
C ASN A 236 9.55 -18.41 -20.45
N VAL A 237 10.61 -19.20 -20.30
CA VAL A 237 11.61 -19.01 -19.23
C VAL A 237 12.89 -18.49 -19.86
N GLY A 238 13.33 -17.31 -19.41
CA GLY A 238 14.44 -16.59 -20.00
C GLY A 238 14.05 -15.71 -21.19
N SER A 239 14.93 -14.75 -21.47
CA SER A 239 14.91 -13.78 -22.58
C SER A 239 16.19 -13.81 -23.41
N SER A 240 17.21 -14.55 -22.96
CA SER A 240 18.53 -14.64 -23.58
C SER A 240 18.94 -16.10 -23.80
N SER A 241 19.80 -16.35 -24.78
CA SER A 241 20.41 -17.68 -24.99
C SER A 241 21.37 -18.09 -23.87
N ALA A 242 21.72 -17.16 -22.98
CA ALA A 242 22.54 -17.42 -21.79
C ALA A 242 21.72 -17.83 -20.57
N ASP A 243 20.39 -17.68 -20.61
CA ASP A 243 19.54 -18.01 -19.47
C ASP A 243 19.50 -19.52 -19.26
N THR A 244 19.56 -19.94 -18.01
CA THR A 244 19.59 -21.35 -17.62
C THR A 244 18.34 -21.72 -16.85
N VAL A 245 17.79 -22.89 -17.14
CA VAL A 245 16.74 -23.51 -16.31
C VAL A 245 17.37 -24.69 -15.59
N THR A 246 17.49 -24.58 -14.26
CA THR A 246 17.96 -25.67 -13.41
C THR A 246 16.77 -26.32 -12.73
N VAL A 247 16.61 -27.64 -12.90
CA VAL A 247 15.59 -28.43 -12.23
C VAL A 247 16.29 -29.48 -11.39
N ASN A 248 16.22 -29.35 -10.06
CA ASN A 248 16.84 -30.30 -9.13
C ASN A 248 16.03 -31.59 -8.97
N GLY A 249 14.76 -31.57 -9.37
CA GLY A 249 13.85 -32.72 -9.35
C GLY A 249 13.75 -33.43 -10.70
N ALA A 250 12.88 -34.44 -10.76
CA ALA A 250 12.57 -35.13 -12.00
C ALA A 250 11.81 -34.20 -12.97
N VAL A 251 12.11 -34.33 -14.27
CA VAL A 251 11.43 -33.62 -15.35
C VAL A 251 10.56 -34.61 -16.12
N ILE A 252 9.24 -34.35 -16.15
CA ILE A 252 8.26 -35.21 -16.85
C ILE A 252 7.57 -34.37 -17.93
N LEU A 253 7.69 -34.78 -19.20
CA LEU A 253 6.99 -34.16 -20.32
C LEU A 253 5.92 -35.12 -20.84
N ALA A 254 4.69 -34.64 -20.97
CA ALA A 254 3.59 -35.42 -21.53
C ALA A 254 3.69 -35.61 -23.06
N TYR A 255 4.48 -34.75 -23.73
CA TYR A 255 4.61 -34.72 -25.18
C TYR A 255 6.08 -34.84 -25.60
N THR A 256 6.63 -33.80 -26.23
CA THR A 256 7.95 -33.84 -26.87
C THR A 256 8.94 -32.92 -26.18
N LEU A 257 10.22 -33.32 -26.20
CA LEU A 257 11.34 -32.43 -25.94
C LEU A 257 11.92 -32.00 -27.29
N ASN A 258 11.95 -30.69 -27.55
CA ASN A 258 12.63 -30.11 -28.71
C ASN A 258 13.78 -29.23 -28.25
N ALA A 259 15.01 -29.73 -28.43
CA ALA A 259 16.24 -29.00 -28.10
C ALA A 259 16.95 -28.57 -29.39
N LYS A 260 17.18 -27.26 -29.54
CA LYS A 260 17.95 -26.70 -30.65
C LYS A 260 19.48 -26.84 -30.46
N GLY A 261 19.91 -27.04 -29.22
CA GLY A 261 21.30 -27.25 -28.84
C GLY A 261 21.62 -28.72 -28.59
N ALA A 262 22.83 -28.97 -28.09
CA ALA A 262 23.22 -30.29 -27.64
C ALA A 262 22.36 -30.74 -26.44
N VAL A 263 22.03 -32.02 -26.41
CA VAL A 263 21.39 -32.67 -25.26
C VAL A 263 22.36 -33.70 -24.70
N THR A 264 22.74 -33.52 -23.45
CA THR A 264 23.48 -34.54 -22.68
C THR A 264 22.48 -35.21 -21.74
N LEU A 265 22.36 -36.53 -21.83
CA LEU A 265 21.53 -37.33 -20.95
C LEU A 265 22.44 -38.25 -20.15
N GLY A 266 22.39 -38.11 -18.82
CA GLY A 266 23.29 -38.79 -17.91
C GLY A 266 24.67 -38.11 -17.80
N ASP A 267 25.28 -38.24 -16.63
CA ASP A 267 26.62 -37.78 -16.30
C ASP A 267 27.49 -38.86 -15.62
N ALA A 268 26.90 -40.01 -15.29
CA ALA A 268 27.56 -41.14 -14.68
C ALA A 268 27.61 -42.35 -15.62
N THR A 269 28.61 -43.21 -15.45
CA THR A 269 28.74 -44.48 -16.21
C THR A 269 27.61 -45.47 -15.93
N THR A 270 26.81 -45.22 -14.90
CA THR A 270 25.65 -46.04 -14.50
C THR A 270 24.34 -45.56 -15.13
N ASP A 271 24.35 -44.40 -15.77
CA ASP A 271 23.13 -43.84 -16.34
C ASP A 271 22.69 -44.65 -17.56
N ALA A 272 21.39 -44.87 -17.65
CA ALA A 272 20.78 -45.61 -18.74
C ALA A 272 19.79 -44.72 -19.48
N ILE A 273 19.91 -44.68 -20.80
CA ILE A 273 18.93 -44.04 -21.68
C ILE A 273 18.08 -45.15 -22.30
N THR A 274 16.81 -45.21 -21.91
CA THR A 274 15.86 -46.19 -22.47
C THR A 274 14.98 -45.52 -23.51
N VAL A 275 15.06 -46.00 -24.77
CA VAL A 275 14.19 -45.57 -25.86
C VAL A 275 13.22 -46.71 -26.17
N MET A 276 11.94 -46.54 -25.83
CA MET A 276 10.91 -47.57 -26.04
C MET A 276 10.41 -47.63 -27.49
N GLY A 277 10.57 -46.52 -28.23
CA GLY A 277 10.26 -46.41 -29.65
C GLY A 277 11.50 -46.58 -30.54
N GLY A 278 11.38 -46.20 -31.81
CA GLY A 278 12.53 -46.16 -32.72
C GLY A 278 13.51 -45.02 -32.39
N LEU A 279 14.79 -45.25 -32.61
CA LEU A 279 15.85 -44.24 -32.56
C LEU A 279 16.31 -43.92 -33.99
N THR A 280 16.21 -42.65 -34.39
CA THR A 280 16.78 -42.16 -35.65
C THR A 280 17.89 -41.18 -35.35
N ALA A 281 19.13 -41.52 -35.71
CA ALA A 281 20.27 -40.61 -35.70
C ALA A 281 20.55 -40.17 -37.13
N SER A 282 20.16 -38.96 -37.51
CA SER A 282 20.31 -38.45 -38.90
C SER A 282 21.76 -38.15 -39.31
N HIS A 283 22.70 -38.24 -38.38
CA HIS A 283 24.14 -38.05 -38.62
C HIS A 283 24.89 -39.28 -38.11
N THR A 284 25.96 -39.09 -37.33
CA THR A 284 26.74 -40.18 -36.77
C THR A 284 26.14 -40.63 -35.44
N LEU A 285 25.95 -41.95 -35.28
CA LEU A 285 25.77 -42.59 -33.99
C LEU A 285 27.10 -43.21 -33.57
N ALA A 286 27.73 -42.69 -32.52
CA ALA A 286 28.93 -43.26 -31.93
C ALA A 286 28.56 -44.03 -30.66
N VAL A 287 28.96 -45.29 -30.58
CA VAL A 287 28.78 -46.14 -29.39
C VAL A 287 30.16 -46.63 -28.96
N SER A 288 30.63 -46.19 -27.80
CA SER A 288 31.93 -46.60 -27.24
C SER A 288 31.88 -47.91 -26.46
N GLY A 289 30.68 -48.31 -26.02
CA GLY A 289 30.43 -49.59 -25.37
C GLY A 289 30.08 -50.71 -26.34
N ALA A 290 29.83 -51.90 -25.80
CA ALA A 290 29.30 -53.01 -26.58
C ALA A 290 27.91 -52.67 -27.14
N SER A 291 27.69 -53.01 -28.41
CA SER A 291 26.39 -52.88 -29.07
C SER A 291 25.80 -54.26 -29.32
N THR A 292 24.53 -54.45 -28.94
CA THR A 292 23.76 -55.65 -29.26
C THR A 292 22.56 -55.25 -30.10
N LEU A 293 22.46 -55.78 -31.31
CA LEU A 293 21.30 -55.62 -32.18
C LEU A 293 20.57 -56.96 -32.20
N SER A 294 19.39 -57.02 -31.59
CA SER A 294 18.59 -58.26 -31.50
C SER A 294 17.80 -58.58 -32.76
N GLY A 295 17.62 -57.59 -33.64
CA GLY A 295 17.00 -57.76 -34.95
C GLY A 295 18.04 -57.67 -36.07
N ASP A 296 17.56 -57.66 -37.31
CA ASP A 296 18.42 -57.54 -38.49
C ASP A 296 19.14 -56.18 -38.50
N ALA A 297 20.43 -56.20 -38.85
CA ALA A 297 21.24 -55.01 -39.03
C ALA A 297 21.57 -54.83 -40.52
N THR A 298 21.14 -53.72 -41.10
CA THR A 298 21.46 -53.34 -42.48
C THR A 298 22.41 -52.14 -42.45
N PHE A 299 23.50 -52.23 -43.19
CA PHE A 299 24.44 -51.14 -43.39
C PHE A 299 24.54 -50.84 -44.88
N ASP A 300 24.07 -49.67 -45.30
CA ASP A 300 24.08 -49.27 -46.72
C ASP A 300 25.48 -48.82 -47.20
N GLY A 301 26.41 -48.63 -46.26
CA GLY A 301 27.80 -48.29 -46.52
C GLY A 301 28.77 -49.43 -46.21
N SER A 302 30.05 -49.21 -46.48
CA SER A 302 31.12 -50.14 -46.10
C SER A 302 31.20 -50.32 -44.59
N VAL A 303 31.23 -51.56 -44.13
CA VAL A 303 31.40 -51.91 -42.72
C VAL A 303 32.81 -52.40 -42.47
N THR A 304 33.45 -51.89 -41.43
CA THR A 304 34.73 -52.40 -40.92
C THR A 304 34.46 -53.05 -39.57
N PHE A 305 34.73 -54.35 -39.46
CA PHE A 305 34.60 -55.08 -38.21
C PHE A 305 35.97 -55.24 -37.57
N GLY A 306 36.23 -54.47 -36.50
CA GLY A 306 37.53 -54.41 -35.84
C GLY A 306 38.54 -53.50 -36.56
N ASP A 307 39.51 -52.97 -35.81
CA ASP A 307 40.61 -52.13 -36.31
C ASP A 307 42.00 -52.77 -36.13
N ALA A 308 42.06 -53.92 -35.44
CA ALA A 308 43.30 -54.67 -35.20
C ALA A 308 43.26 -56.06 -35.85
N ILE A 309 44.43 -56.58 -36.23
CA ILE A 309 44.57 -57.95 -36.76
C ILE A 309 44.19 -59.05 -35.76
N THR A 310 44.06 -58.69 -34.48
CA THR A 310 43.63 -59.57 -33.39
C THR A 310 42.12 -59.61 -33.21
N ASP A 311 41.39 -58.70 -33.87
CA ASP A 311 39.95 -58.65 -33.75
C ASP A 311 39.33 -59.87 -34.41
N THR A 312 38.29 -60.39 -33.77
CA THR A 312 37.62 -61.60 -34.22
C THR A 312 36.22 -61.26 -34.70
N VAL A 313 35.93 -61.60 -35.95
CA VAL A 313 34.57 -61.58 -36.50
C VAL A 313 34.04 -63.00 -36.49
N THR A 314 33.04 -63.27 -35.66
CA THR A 314 32.38 -64.58 -35.63
C THR A 314 31.05 -64.50 -36.36
N VAL A 315 30.91 -65.27 -37.45
CA VAL A 315 29.64 -65.45 -38.16
C VAL A 315 29.17 -66.87 -37.89
N THR A 316 28.11 -67.02 -37.09
CA THR A 316 27.56 -68.34 -36.72
C THR A 316 26.60 -68.89 -37.78
N GLY A 317 26.00 -68.01 -38.58
CA GLY A 317 25.20 -68.36 -39.75
C GLY A 317 26.03 -68.48 -41.03
N PRO A 318 25.38 -68.73 -42.17
CA PRO A 318 26.04 -68.68 -43.47
C PRO A 318 26.52 -67.25 -43.78
N LEU A 319 27.71 -67.13 -44.37
CA LEU A 319 28.23 -65.88 -44.93
C LEU A 319 28.06 -65.91 -46.45
N THR A 320 27.26 -64.98 -46.98
CA THR A 320 27.11 -64.78 -48.43
C THR A 320 27.79 -63.47 -48.82
N ALA A 321 28.79 -63.54 -49.69
CA ALA A 321 29.37 -62.38 -50.35
C ALA A 321 28.92 -62.36 -51.81
N SER A 322 28.13 -61.36 -52.21
CA SER A 322 27.68 -61.19 -53.61
C SER A 322 28.77 -60.62 -54.52
N GLY A 323 29.78 -59.96 -53.92
CA GLY A 323 31.01 -59.54 -54.60
C GLY A 323 32.18 -60.47 -54.29
N SER A 324 33.39 -59.99 -54.54
CA SER A 324 34.61 -60.75 -54.24
C SER A 324 34.85 -60.88 -52.73
N LEU A 325 35.18 -62.09 -52.28
CA LEU A 325 35.71 -62.33 -50.94
C LEU A 325 37.25 -62.42 -51.01
N THR A 326 37.93 -61.49 -50.33
CA THR A 326 39.40 -61.51 -50.21
C THR A 326 39.79 -61.85 -48.77
N VAL A 327 40.64 -62.85 -48.60
CA VAL A 327 41.21 -63.23 -47.29
C VAL A 327 42.73 -63.19 -47.41
N SER A 328 43.37 -62.29 -46.67
CA SER A 328 44.85 -62.18 -46.66
C SER A 328 45.51 -63.20 -45.74
N GLY A 329 44.76 -63.74 -44.78
CA GLY A 329 45.20 -64.80 -43.88
C GLY A 329 44.97 -66.20 -44.46
N ILE A 330 45.19 -67.20 -43.61
CA ILE A 330 44.86 -68.60 -43.92
C ILE A 330 43.34 -68.80 -43.86
N THR A 331 42.81 -69.57 -44.82
CA THR A 331 41.39 -69.97 -44.86
C THR A 331 41.30 -71.47 -44.57
N TYR A 332 40.48 -71.85 -43.59
CA TYR A 332 40.13 -73.25 -43.31
C TYR A 332 38.67 -73.51 -43.71
N LEU A 333 38.46 -74.48 -44.59
CA LEU A 333 37.14 -74.94 -45.01
C LEU A 333 37.04 -76.42 -44.60
N ASN A 334 36.20 -76.71 -43.61
CA ASN A 334 36.11 -78.04 -42.98
C ASN A 334 35.04 -78.94 -43.60
N SER A 335 34.42 -78.51 -44.71
CA SER A 335 33.37 -79.22 -45.43
C SER A 335 33.57 -79.04 -46.92
N ASP A 336 32.64 -79.53 -47.73
CA ASP A 336 32.74 -79.46 -49.19
C ASP A 336 32.92 -78.02 -49.68
N VAL A 337 33.83 -77.84 -50.64
CA VAL A 337 34.13 -76.55 -51.26
C VAL A 337 33.81 -76.65 -52.74
N ASN A 338 32.78 -75.93 -53.16
CA ASN A 338 32.46 -75.74 -54.57
C ASN A 338 33.05 -74.40 -55.02
N LEU A 339 33.92 -74.43 -56.02
CA LEU A 339 34.52 -73.24 -56.62
C LEU A 339 34.03 -73.13 -58.06
N GLY A 340 33.22 -72.11 -58.31
CA GLY A 340 32.52 -71.90 -59.59
C GLY A 340 31.18 -72.65 -59.68
N ASP A 341 30.30 -72.10 -60.50
CA ASP A 341 28.97 -72.60 -60.86
C ASP A 341 28.70 -72.55 -62.37
N GLU A 342 29.56 -71.91 -63.16
CA GLU A 342 29.43 -71.75 -64.60
C GLU A 342 30.58 -72.41 -65.39
N SER A 343 30.31 -72.81 -66.64
CA SER A 343 31.30 -73.47 -67.50
C SER A 343 32.53 -72.62 -67.85
N THR A 344 32.47 -71.32 -67.57
CA THR A 344 33.55 -70.35 -67.80
C THR A 344 34.36 -70.02 -66.54
N ASP A 345 33.99 -70.57 -65.39
CA ASP A 345 34.68 -70.25 -64.14
C ASP A 345 36.11 -70.78 -64.15
N THR A 346 37.01 -69.96 -63.62
CA THR A 346 38.43 -70.30 -63.52
C THR A 346 38.86 -70.22 -62.08
N VAL A 347 39.44 -71.32 -61.58
CA VAL A 347 40.09 -71.38 -60.28
C VAL A 347 41.58 -71.15 -60.52
N THR A 348 42.05 -69.92 -60.28
CA THR A 348 43.46 -69.55 -60.44
C THR A 348 44.14 -69.50 -59.09
N LEU A 349 45.14 -70.35 -58.85
CA LEU A 349 45.99 -70.28 -57.67
C LEU A 349 47.23 -69.46 -58.03
N ALA A 350 47.19 -68.16 -57.71
CA ALA A 350 48.25 -67.21 -58.04
C ALA A 350 49.44 -67.29 -57.07
N SER A 351 50.17 -68.41 -57.06
CA SER A 351 51.53 -68.57 -56.51
C SER A 351 52.05 -69.99 -56.83
N SER A 352 53.36 -70.22 -56.75
CA SER A 352 53.89 -71.58 -56.79
C SER A 352 53.46 -72.32 -55.51
N LEU A 353 52.46 -73.19 -55.62
CA LEU A 353 52.15 -74.13 -54.53
C LEU A 353 53.40 -74.98 -54.29
N SER A 354 53.92 -74.97 -53.07
CA SER A 354 55.04 -75.86 -52.71
C SER A 354 54.64 -77.33 -52.81
N ALA A 355 53.37 -77.64 -52.49
CA ALA A 355 52.75 -78.93 -52.72
C ALA A 355 51.22 -78.79 -52.82
N LEU A 356 50.59 -79.57 -53.69
CA LEU A 356 49.15 -79.87 -53.65
C LEU A 356 49.00 -81.35 -53.26
N THR A 357 48.31 -81.63 -52.17
CA THR A 357 48.01 -83.00 -51.72
C THR A 357 46.52 -83.23 -51.79
N VAL A 358 46.10 -84.20 -52.59
CA VAL A 358 44.72 -84.68 -52.65
C VAL A 358 44.72 -86.13 -52.19
N THR A 359 43.98 -86.42 -51.11
CA THR A 359 43.91 -87.78 -50.53
C THR A 359 42.76 -88.62 -51.07
N GLY A 360 41.81 -87.98 -51.76
CA GLY A 360 40.71 -88.64 -52.46
C GLY A 360 40.92 -88.69 -53.96
N ASP A 361 39.90 -89.17 -54.67
CA ASP A 361 39.91 -89.21 -56.13
C ASP A 361 39.96 -87.80 -56.71
N THR A 362 40.80 -87.60 -57.72
CA THR A 362 40.83 -86.34 -58.50
C THR A 362 40.38 -86.64 -59.92
N ASN A 363 39.30 -86.01 -60.37
CA ASN A 363 38.84 -86.09 -61.76
C ASN A 363 39.19 -84.79 -62.49
N LEU A 364 40.20 -84.84 -63.37
CA LEU A 364 40.57 -83.74 -64.24
C LEU A 364 40.07 -84.04 -65.65
N GLN A 365 39.18 -83.20 -66.17
CA GLN A 365 38.66 -83.31 -67.53
C GLN A 365 39.32 -82.25 -68.42
N GLY A 366 39.73 -82.64 -69.63
CA GLY A 366 40.47 -81.77 -70.55
C GLY A 366 41.98 -82.04 -70.53
N ALA A 367 42.75 -81.10 -71.08
CA ALA A 367 44.21 -81.22 -71.15
C ALA A 367 44.83 -80.94 -69.78
N VAL A 368 45.57 -81.92 -69.24
CA VAL A 368 46.32 -81.79 -67.99
C VAL A 368 47.81 -81.79 -68.33
N THR A 369 48.52 -80.75 -67.88
CA THR A 369 49.98 -80.69 -67.97
C THR A 369 50.54 -80.98 -66.58
N LEU A 370 51.40 -82.01 -66.47
CA LEU A 370 52.08 -82.38 -65.24
C LEU A 370 53.58 -82.21 -65.47
N GLY A 371 54.20 -81.29 -64.72
CA GLY A 371 55.60 -80.88 -64.95
C GLY A 371 55.76 -79.95 -66.16
N ASP A 372 56.72 -79.04 -66.06
CA ASP A 372 57.09 -78.07 -67.10
C ASP A 372 58.60 -78.01 -67.37
N ALA A 373 59.41 -78.71 -66.56
CA ALA A 373 60.85 -78.79 -66.67
C ALA A 373 61.34 -80.22 -66.97
N ALA A 374 62.48 -80.32 -67.67
CA ALA A 374 63.08 -81.61 -68.06
C ALA A 374 63.49 -82.50 -66.87
N THR A 375 63.54 -81.95 -65.66
CA THR A 375 63.88 -82.66 -64.41
C THR A 375 62.67 -83.08 -63.59
N ASP A 376 61.45 -82.73 -64.02
CA ASP A 376 60.25 -83.09 -63.28
C ASP A 376 60.01 -84.60 -63.35
N SER A 377 59.63 -85.20 -62.21
CA SER A 377 59.35 -86.62 -62.09
C SER A 377 57.89 -86.83 -61.74
N ILE A 378 57.14 -87.44 -62.65
CA ILE A 378 55.77 -87.90 -62.40
C ILE A 378 55.86 -89.34 -61.94
N THR A 379 55.54 -89.59 -60.67
CA THR A 379 55.50 -90.95 -60.11
C THR A 379 54.05 -91.37 -59.92
N ILE A 380 53.64 -92.42 -60.63
CA ILE A 380 52.32 -93.05 -60.46
C ILE A 380 52.55 -94.38 -59.75
N SER A 381 52.16 -94.47 -58.49
CA SER A 381 52.38 -95.65 -57.65
C SER A 381 51.28 -96.72 -57.79
N GLY A 382 50.38 -96.58 -58.77
CA GLY A 382 49.27 -97.49 -59.07
C GLY A 382 49.09 -97.70 -60.58
N ASP A 383 47.97 -98.29 -60.99
CA ASP A 383 47.70 -98.58 -62.40
C ASP A 383 47.43 -97.30 -63.19
N ALA A 384 48.25 -97.05 -64.21
CA ALA A 384 48.06 -95.96 -65.16
C ALA A 384 47.55 -96.51 -66.50
N SER A 385 46.37 -96.06 -66.93
CA SER A 385 45.81 -96.35 -68.25
C SER A 385 45.82 -95.07 -69.08
N ALA A 386 46.75 -94.96 -70.03
CA ALA A 386 46.77 -93.89 -71.02
C ALA A 386 46.24 -94.42 -72.36
N SER A 387 45.10 -93.89 -72.81
CA SER A 387 44.57 -94.11 -74.16
C SER A 387 44.52 -92.77 -74.88
N GLY A 388 45.49 -92.50 -75.74
CA GLY A 388 45.54 -91.29 -76.56
C GLY A 388 44.95 -91.52 -77.95
N THR A 389 44.29 -90.50 -78.50
CA THR A 389 44.06 -90.31 -79.94
C THR A 389 44.74 -89.04 -80.39
#